data_AF-A0A972VVW7-F1
#
_entry.id   AF-A0A972VVW7-F1
#
_cell.length_a   1.000
_cell.length_b   1.000
_cell.length_c   1.000
_cell.angle_alpha   90.00
_cell.angle_beta   90.00
_cell.angle_gamma   90.00
#
_symmetry.space_group_name_H-M   'P 1'
#
loop_
_entity.id
_entity.type
_entity.pdbx_description
1 polymer ?
#
loop_
_entity_poly.entity_id
_entity_poly.type
_entity_poly.pdbx_seq_one_letter_code
_entity_poly.pdbx_strand_id
1 'polypeptide(L)'
;MNIGLIEINDSGIDVSIDGQPVLQSPGYAVIDDQRLLLGTQAMQQARLLPRWTHTRFWHQLDTQALAADHPQVRHNADLAFAHLTSIWTAVQADIDQVILAVPGDYSSAQLSLLLGMAREAGLPVRGLVDTALMAAAEHHQTHPLLLLDIHLHRVTLSLLQTQAGRRQSTTQTLPDTGLYRLWDRWANTIANQFIKDSRYDPLHLAASEQQLYDTIPRWITSREQLIEPTFNLTFDTGVHQTSVSGEQLVAACVSLYPSIIQAVNARLEPGQPATLLISHRFAGFPGLLDSLAMLSGVTVERLSTDAVRQGIARHIDEILGTDEQIHHVTSLAQVDAQVDAEVIAVTPLQPNRRRATHVLFNNHAFAIGPTLKLTDIDSALSQEAATAHSGMLQCRADQVSIEAAGADAVYLNQQLVEGQIPVKPGDQIVLGHQSFTLISID
;
A
#
# COMPACT_ATOMS: atom_id res chain seq x y z
N MET A 1 -14.68 22.78 2.41
CA MET A 1 -15.32 21.91 1.43
C MET A 1 -14.83 20.53 1.74
N ASN A 2 -15.74 19.62 2.02
CA ASN A 2 -15.42 18.26 2.39
C ASN A 2 -15.28 17.43 1.11
N ILE A 3 -14.18 16.70 1.00
CA ILE A 3 -13.86 15.91 -0.18
C ILE A 3 -14.10 14.44 0.15
N GLY A 4 -15.05 13.87 -0.58
CA GLY A 4 -15.31 12.44 -0.59
C GLY A 4 -14.40 11.72 -1.56
N LEU A 5 -13.80 10.62 -1.13
CA LEU A 5 -13.15 9.65 -2.00
C LEU A 5 -13.96 8.36 -1.99
N ILE A 6 -14.29 7.84 -3.17
CA ILE A 6 -14.86 6.51 -3.36
C ILE A 6 -13.85 5.68 -4.18
N GLU A 7 -13.25 4.68 -3.54
CA GLU A 7 -12.34 3.72 -4.18
C GLU A 7 -13.12 2.49 -4.65
N ILE A 8 -13.14 2.27 -5.95
CA ILE A 8 -13.84 1.14 -6.57
C ILE A 8 -12.94 -0.09 -6.54
N ASN A 9 -13.19 -0.97 -5.58
CA ASN A 9 -12.70 -2.34 -5.53
C ASN A 9 -13.86 -3.25 -5.11
N ASP A 10 -14.19 -4.27 -5.89
CA ASP A 10 -15.34 -5.16 -5.65
C ASP A 10 -15.20 -6.04 -4.40
N SER A 11 -13.98 -6.15 -3.83
CA SER A 11 -13.79 -6.75 -2.50
C SER A 11 -14.36 -5.89 -1.36
N GLY A 12 -14.45 -4.58 -1.59
CA GLY A 12 -14.87 -3.57 -0.63
C GLY A 12 -14.73 -2.20 -1.26
N ILE A 13 -15.85 -1.55 -1.59
CA ILE A 13 -15.86 -0.14 -2.00
C ILE A 13 -15.59 0.67 -0.76
N ASP A 14 -14.46 1.35 -0.74
CA ASP A 14 -14.00 2.15 0.38
C ASP A 14 -14.39 3.62 0.17
N VAL A 15 -15.01 4.22 1.18
CA VAL A 15 -15.39 5.63 1.20
C VAL A 15 -14.67 6.33 2.32
N SER A 16 -14.08 7.47 2.00
CA SER A 16 -13.46 8.36 2.99
C SER A 16 -13.86 9.81 2.77
N ILE A 17 -13.87 10.59 3.85
CA ILE A 17 -14.14 12.03 3.84
C ILE A 17 -12.92 12.71 4.45
N ASP A 18 -12.32 13.62 3.71
CA ASP A 18 -11.11 14.36 4.11
C ASP A 18 -9.98 13.44 4.62
N GLY A 19 -9.81 12.31 3.94
CA GLY A 19 -8.81 11.30 4.24
C GLY A 19 -9.16 10.35 5.39
N GLN A 20 -10.30 10.52 6.06
CA GLN A 20 -10.77 9.61 7.11
C GLN A 20 -11.72 8.55 6.55
N PRO A 21 -11.47 7.24 6.76
CA PRO A 21 -12.38 6.19 6.31
C PRO A 21 -13.72 6.28 7.04
N VAL A 22 -14.83 6.20 6.30
CA VAL A 22 -16.19 6.34 6.83
C VAL A 22 -17.01 5.06 6.63
N LEU A 23 -16.89 4.44 5.46
CA LEU A 23 -17.69 3.28 5.09
C LEU A 23 -16.89 2.36 4.18
N GLN A 24 -17.10 1.06 4.32
CA GLN A 24 -16.66 0.06 3.37
C GLN A 24 -17.84 -0.86 3.04
N SER A 25 -18.08 -1.14 1.75
CA SER A 25 -19.18 -2.00 1.32
C SER A 25 -18.76 -3.00 0.24
N PRO A 26 -18.80 -4.32 0.49
CA PRO A 26 -18.35 -5.33 -0.46
C PRO A 26 -19.30 -5.45 -1.66
N GLY A 27 -18.78 -5.83 -2.84
CA GLY A 27 -19.52 -5.95 -4.10
C GLY A 27 -20.49 -7.13 -4.17
N TYR A 28 -21.39 -7.27 -3.19
CA TYR A 28 -22.41 -8.31 -3.12
C TYR A 28 -23.80 -7.72 -3.33
N ALA A 29 -24.64 -8.47 -4.06
CA ALA A 29 -26.06 -8.22 -4.17
C ALA A 29 -26.82 -9.55 -4.07
N VAL A 30 -27.96 -9.55 -3.38
CA VAL A 30 -28.89 -10.70 -3.35
C VAL A 30 -30.26 -10.20 -3.79
N ILE A 31 -30.83 -10.87 -4.80
CA ILE A 31 -32.15 -10.56 -5.36
C ILE A 31 -33.13 -11.67 -4.96
N ASP A 32 -33.82 -11.49 -3.85
CA ASP A 32 -34.80 -12.44 -3.34
C ASP A 32 -36.22 -11.89 -3.58
N ASP A 33 -36.88 -12.38 -4.63
CA ASP A 33 -38.13 -11.84 -5.16
C ASP A 33 -38.05 -10.32 -5.42
N GLN A 34 -38.77 -9.51 -4.64
CA GLN A 34 -38.78 -8.04 -4.72
C GLN A 34 -37.75 -7.39 -3.77
N ARG A 35 -37.02 -8.19 -2.99
CA ARG A 35 -36.05 -7.69 -2.02
C ARG A 35 -34.67 -7.68 -2.65
N LEU A 36 -34.10 -6.48 -2.73
CA LEU A 36 -32.69 -6.28 -3.09
C LEU A 36 -31.88 -6.02 -1.84
N LEU A 37 -30.99 -6.96 -1.50
CA LEU A 37 -29.93 -6.74 -0.50
C LEU A 37 -28.65 -6.34 -1.21
N LEU A 38 -27.88 -5.46 -0.58
CA LEU A 38 -26.62 -4.94 -1.11
C LEU A 38 -25.53 -4.97 -0.04
N GLY A 39 -24.27 -4.93 -0.47
CA GLY A 39 -23.14 -4.76 0.44
C GLY A 39 -22.99 -5.89 1.46
N THR A 40 -22.66 -5.52 2.69
CA THR A 40 -22.47 -6.45 3.81
C THR A 40 -23.72 -7.28 4.10
N GLN A 41 -24.92 -6.69 3.96
CA GLN A 41 -26.18 -7.42 4.18
C GLN A 41 -26.36 -8.53 3.13
N ALA A 42 -26.02 -8.27 1.87
CA ALA A 42 -26.03 -9.29 0.82
C ALA A 42 -24.97 -10.37 1.06
N MET A 43 -23.75 -9.96 1.45
CA MET A 43 -22.66 -10.90 1.76
C MET A 43 -23.06 -11.90 2.85
N GLN A 44 -23.74 -11.44 3.90
CA GLN A 44 -24.25 -12.26 5.02
C GLN A 44 -25.43 -13.18 4.64
N GLN A 45 -25.91 -13.12 3.40
CA GLN A 45 -26.96 -14.00 2.87
C GLN A 45 -26.47 -14.81 1.66
N ALA A 46 -25.22 -14.62 1.22
CA ALA A 46 -24.71 -15.15 -0.04
C ALA A 46 -24.74 -16.69 -0.12
N ARG A 47 -24.51 -17.38 1.00
CA ARG A 47 -24.53 -18.85 1.10
C ARG A 47 -25.91 -19.39 1.46
N LEU A 48 -26.77 -18.56 2.05
CA LEU A 48 -28.18 -18.89 2.29
C LEU A 48 -28.99 -18.83 0.98
N LEU A 49 -28.65 -17.88 0.11
CA LEU A 49 -29.36 -17.56 -1.13
C LEU A 49 -28.43 -17.57 -2.36
N PRO A 50 -27.65 -18.65 -2.60
CA PRO A 50 -26.58 -18.64 -3.60
C PRO A 50 -27.07 -18.47 -5.03
N ARG A 51 -28.28 -18.96 -5.35
CA ARG A 51 -28.88 -18.83 -6.68
C ARG A 51 -29.27 -17.39 -7.03
N TRP A 52 -29.48 -16.57 -6.01
CA TRP A 52 -29.92 -15.19 -6.10
C TRP A 52 -28.80 -14.19 -5.83
N THR A 53 -27.58 -14.69 -5.62
CA THR A 53 -26.42 -13.89 -5.28
C THR A 53 -25.64 -13.48 -6.53
N HIS A 54 -25.33 -12.20 -6.61
CA HIS A 54 -24.54 -11.60 -7.68
C HIS A 54 -23.33 -10.88 -7.08
N THR A 55 -22.13 -11.22 -7.53
CA THR A 55 -20.86 -10.68 -7.00
C THR A 55 -19.96 -10.05 -8.06
N ARG A 56 -20.29 -10.24 -9.34
CA ARG A 56 -19.44 -9.86 -10.47
C ARG A 56 -19.78 -8.49 -11.07
N PHE A 57 -20.81 -7.79 -10.59
CA PHE A 57 -21.35 -6.61 -11.28
C PHE A 57 -20.39 -5.40 -11.34
N TRP A 58 -19.45 -5.28 -10.39
CA TRP A 58 -18.35 -4.31 -10.46
C TRP A 58 -17.18 -4.79 -11.34
N HIS A 59 -16.94 -6.10 -11.39
CA HIS A 59 -15.93 -6.69 -12.26
C HIS A 59 -16.35 -6.67 -13.74
N GLN A 60 -17.63 -6.97 -14.00
CA GLN A 60 -18.32 -7.01 -15.28
C GLN A 60 -19.30 -5.84 -15.36
N LEU A 61 -18.79 -4.62 -15.19
CA LEU A 61 -19.62 -3.42 -15.27
C LEU A 61 -20.11 -3.19 -16.70
N ASP A 62 -21.27 -3.76 -17.02
CA ASP A 62 -21.86 -3.74 -18.35
C ASP A 62 -23.39 -3.74 -18.31
N THR A 63 -24.01 -3.69 -19.49
CA THR A 63 -25.46 -3.79 -19.68
C THR A 63 -25.90 -5.21 -20.08
N GLN A 64 -25.10 -6.24 -19.77
CA GLN A 64 -25.46 -7.63 -20.04
C GLN A 64 -26.63 -8.05 -19.14
N ALA A 65 -27.67 -8.62 -19.75
CA ALA A 65 -28.88 -9.02 -19.04
C ALA A 65 -28.58 -10.08 -17.96
N LEU A 66 -29.13 -9.86 -16.77
CA LEU A 66 -29.12 -10.82 -15.68
C LEU A 66 -30.30 -11.79 -15.84
N ALA A 67 -30.08 -13.05 -15.47
CA ALA A 67 -31.14 -14.04 -15.34
C ALA A 67 -31.90 -13.84 -14.01
N ALA A 68 -32.38 -12.62 -13.76
CA ALA A 68 -33.13 -12.24 -12.56
C ALA A 68 -34.46 -11.59 -12.98
N ASP A 69 -35.55 -11.99 -12.34
CA ASP A 69 -36.87 -11.42 -12.56
C ASP A 69 -37.15 -10.33 -11.52
N HIS A 70 -36.42 -9.21 -11.61
CA HIS A 70 -36.54 -8.07 -10.70
C HIS A 70 -36.89 -6.78 -11.45
N PRO A 71 -37.94 -6.03 -11.05
CA PRO A 71 -38.45 -4.90 -11.83
C PRO A 71 -37.44 -3.79 -12.12
N GLN A 72 -36.47 -3.59 -11.20
CA GLN A 72 -35.48 -2.51 -11.28
C GLN A 72 -34.06 -2.99 -11.61
N VAL A 73 -33.85 -4.30 -11.76
CA VAL A 73 -32.51 -4.87 -11.97
C VAL A 73 -32.56 -5.78 -13.19
N ARG A 74 -32.07 -5.26 -14.32
CA ARG A 74 -32.04 -5.96 -15.60
C ARG A 74 -30.64 -6.42 -15.98
N HIS A 75 -29.61 -5.70 -15.54
CA HIS A 75 -28.22 -5.91 -15.93
C HIS A 75 -27.23 -5.58 -14.80
N ASN A 76 -25.96 -5.94 -14.96
CA ASN A 76 -24.89 -5.66 -13.98
C ASN A 76 -24.80 -4.18 -13.61
N ALA A 77 -24.94 -3.27 -14.57
CA ALA A 77 -24.97 -1.84 -14.32
C ALA A 77 -26.10 -1.40 -13.39
N ASP A 78 -27.27 -2.07 -13.40
CA ASP A 78 -28.37 -1.71 -12.48
C ASP A 78 -28.00 -2.11 -11.02
N LEU A 79 -27.31 -3.24 -10.83
CA LEU A 79 -26.78 -3.64 -9.52
C LEU A 79 -25.69 -2.69 -9.03
N ALA A 80 -24.75 -2.32 -9.91
CA ALA A 80 -23.70 -1.35 -9.58
C ALA A 80 -24.30 0.01 -9.22
N PHE A 81 -25.32 0.46 -9.96
CA PHE A 81 -26.04 1.71 -9.69
C PHE A 81 -26.77 1.67 -8.35
N ALA A 82 -27.53 0.61 -8.08
CA ALA A 82 -28.23 0.45 -6.80
C ALA A 82 -27.24 0.44 -5.63
N HIS A 83 -26.11 -0.26 -5.78
CA HIS A 83 -25.07 -0.31 -4.76
C HIS A 83 -24.40 1.06 -4.55
N LEU A 84 -24.01 1.75 -5.63
CA LEU A 84 -23.42 3.09 -5.57
C LEU A 84 -24.38 4.08 -4.91
N THR A 85 -25.67 4.03 -5.26
CA THR A 85 -26.71 4.88 -4.67
C THR A 85 -26.87 4.60 -3.18
N SER A 86 -26.87 3.33 -2.77
CA SER A 86 -26.93 2.96 -1.35
C SER A 86 -25.73 3.48 -0.57
N ILE A 87 -24.52 3.40 -1.14
CA ILE A 87 -23.30 3.94 -0.55
C ILE A 87 -23.39 5.46 -0.44
N TRP A 88 -23.73 6.15 -1.53
CA TRP A 88 -23.80 7.61 -1.58
C TRP A 88 -24.85 8.16 -0.61
N THR A 89 -26.04 7.55 -0.55
CA THR A 89 -27.12 7.98 0.35
C THR A 89 -26.67 8.02 1.81
N ALA A 90 -25.75 7.14 2.21
CA ALA A 90 -25.25 7.07 3.58
C ALA A 90 -24.25 8.18 3.95
N VAL A 91 -23.65 8.86 2.97
CA VAL A 91 -22.53 9.80 3.20
C VAL A 91 -22.72 11.19 2.55
N GLN A 92 -23.70 11.35 1.66
CA GLN A 92 -23.87 12.55 0.83
C GLN A 92 -24.04 13.87 1.61
N ALA A 93 -24.52 13.81 2.86
CA ALA A 93 -24.74 15.00 3.68
C ALA A 93 -23.44 15.71 4.07
N ASP A 94 -22.32 15.00 4.05
CA ASP A 94 -21.03 15.46 4.54
C ASP A 94 -20.00 15.69 3.42
N ILE A 95 -20.41 15.62 2.14
CA ILE A 95 -19.50 15.62 0.98
C ILE A 95 -19.93 16.68 -0.04
N ASP A 96 -19.03 17.62 -0.35
CA ASP A 96 -19.25 18.66 -1.37
C ASP A 96 -18.76 18.23 -2.76
N GLN A 97 -17.70 17.43 -2.81
CA GLN A 97 -17.04 17.00 -4.05
C GLN A 97 -16.56 15.56 -3.92
N VAL A 98 -16.62 14.81 -5.03
CA VAL A 98 -16.22 13.39 -5.06
C VAL A 98 -15.06 13.16 -6.01
N ILE A 99 -14.06 12.41 -5.53
CA ILE A 99 -13.03 11.77 -6.35
C ILE A 99 -13.34 10.28 -6.41
N LEU A 100 -13.35 9.73 -7.62
CA LEU A 100 -13.47 8.29 -7.86
C LEU A 100 -12.07 7.72 -8.13
N ALA A 101 -11.59 6.83 -7.26
CA ALA A 101 -10.41 6.01 -7.55
C ALA A 101 -10.88 4.70 -8.21
N VAL A 102 -10.43 4.43 -9.43
CA VAL A 102 -10.90 3.31 -10.24
C VAL A 102 -9.79 2.32 -10.58
N PRO A 103 -10.14 1.03 -10.78
CA PRO A 103 -9.19 0.03 -11.24
C PRO A 103 -8.62 0.42 -12.60
N GLY A 104 -7.30 0.32 -12.75
CA GLY A 104 -6.63 0.67 -14.00
C GLY A 104 -6.94 -0.25 -15.19
N ASP A 105 -7.74 -1.30 -15.00
CA ASP A 105 -8.21 -2.20 -16.06
C ASP A 105 -9.62 -1.86 -16.58
N TYR A 106 -10.28 -0.82 -16.04
CA TYR A 106 -11.58 -0.37 -16.56
C TYR A 106 -11.43 0.23 -17.96
N SER A 107 -12.23 -0.28 -18.90
CA SER A 107 -12.35 0.25 -20.25
C SER A 107 -13.06 1.61 -20.30
N SER A 108 -12.91 2.36 -21.39
CA SER A 108 -13.65 3.62 -21.59
C SER A 108 -15.17 3.44 -21.52
N ALA A 109 -15.70 2.28 -21.92
CA ALA A 109 -17.13 1.96 -21.80
C ALA A 109 -17.55 1.80 -20.34
N GLN A 110 -16.75 1.11 -19.53
CA GLN A 110 -16.97 0.95 -18.09
C GLN A 110 -16.88 2.28 -17.34
N LEU A 111 -15.87 3.11 -17.67
CA LEU A 111 -15.76 4.46 -17.09
C LEU A 111 -16.94 5.35 -17.47
N SER A 112 -17.42 5.25 -18.71
CA SER A 112 -18.60 5.99 -19.16
C SER A 112 -19.87 5.55 -18.42
N LEU A 113 -20.05 4.24 -18.21
CA LEU A 113 -21.15 3.70 -17.39
C LEU A 113 -21.05 4.19 -15.94
N LEU A 114 -19.86 4.11 -15.33
CA LEU A 114 -19.63 4.58 -13.96
C LEU A 114 -19.97 6.07 -13.79
N LEU A 115 -19.48 6.93 -14.68
CA LEU A 115 -19.76 8.37 -14.62
C LEU A 115 -21.24 8.67 -14.90
N GLY A 116 -21.89 7.92 -15.80
CA GLY A 116 -23.32 8.01 -16.03
C GLY A 116 -24.14 7.66 -14.78
N MET A 117 -23.80 6.55 -14.11
CA MET A 117 -24.41 6.13 -12.85
C MET A 117 -24.17 7.15 -11.73
N ALA A 118 -22.94 7.64 -11.58
CA ALA A 118 -22.59 8.62 -10.56
C ALA A 118 -23.40 9.92 -10.74
N ARG A 119 -23.52 10.39 -11.98
CA ARG A 119 -24.36 11.55 -12.31
C ARG A 119 -25.83 11.32 -11.98
N GLU A 120 -26.38 10.17 -12.34
CA GLU A 120 -27.78 9.82 -12.07
C GLU A 120 -28.06 9.71 -10.55
N ALA A 121 -27.10 9.20 -9.79
CA ALA A 121 -27.18 9.13 -8.32
C ALA A 121 -26.89 10.49 -7.64
N GLY A 122 -26.55 11.54 -8.40
CA GLY A 122 -26.32 12.88 -7.87
C GLY A 122 -24.95 13.09 -7.20
N LEU A 123 -23.94 12.26 -7.53
CA LEU A 123 -22.59 12.44 -7.00
C LEU A 123 -21.93 13.66 -7.67
N PRO A 124 -21.40 14.63 -6.90
CA PRO A 124 -20.64 15.76 -7.43
C PRO A 124 -19.21 15.33 -7.79
N VAL A 125 -19.07 14.43 -8.77
CA VAL A 125 -17.75 13.93 -9.21
C VAL A 125 -16.95 15.06 -9.83
N ARG A 126 -15.71 15.22 -9.38
CA ARG A 126 -14.75 16.23 -9.83
C ARG A 126 -13.46 15.63 -10.36
N GLY A 127 -13.05 14.49 -9.79
CA GLY A 127 -11.85 13.77 -10.18
C GLY A 127 -12.10 12.29 -10.42
N LEU A 128 -11.42 11.75 -11.42
CA LEU A 128 -11.35 10.32 -11.70
C LEU A 128 -9.86 9.94 -11.78
N VAL A 129 -9.43 9.01 -10.94
CA VAL A 129 -8.01 8.67 -10.79
C VAL A 129 -7.79 7.16 -10.86
N ASP A 130 -6.64 6.73 -11.40
CA ASP A 130 -6.22 5.33 -11.34
C ASP A 130 -5.73 4.97 -9.93
N THR A 131 -6.31 3.93 -9.33
CA THR A 131 -5.97 3.49 -7.97
C THR A 131 -4.49 3.15 -7.81
N ALA A 132 -3.87 2.52 -8.81
CA ALA A 132 -2.47 2.13 -8.75
C ALA A 132 -1.53 3.33 -8.81
N LEU A 133 -1.86 4.33 -9.63
CA LEU A 133 -1.12 5.60 -9.66
C LEU A 133 -1.13 6.28 -8.29
N MET A 134 -2.29 6.38 -7.66
CA MET A 134 -2.43 7.02 -6.35
C MET A 134 -1.75 6.22 -5.25
N ALA A 135 -1.91 4.91 -5.23
CA ALA A 135 -1.28 4.02 -4.25
C ALA A 135 0.26 4.10 -4.26
N ALA A 136 0.84 4.43 -5.42
CA ALA A 136 2.27 4.54 -5.64
C ALA A 136 2.79 5.99 -5.71
N ALA A 137 1.95 6.99 -5.39
CA ALA A 137 2.29 8.40 -5.56
C ALA A 137 3.50 8.81 -4.70
N GLU A 138 3.73 8.14 -3.57
CA GLU A 138 4.83 8.42 -2.63
C GLU A 138 6.18 7.85 -3.07
N HIS A 139 6.17 6.99 -4.07
CA HIS A 139 7.35 6.25 -4.51
C HIS A 139 8.05 7.02 -5.61
N HIS A 140 9.29 7.45 -5.41
CA HIS A 140 10.03 8.24 -6.41
C HIS A 140 11.22 7.47 -7.02
N GLN A 141 11.16 6.14 -7.02
CA GLN A 141 12.26 5.34 -7.55
C GLN A 141 12.44 5.55 -9.06
N THR A 142 13.69 5.45 -9.50
CA THR A 142 14.09 5.56 -10.92
C THR A 142 13.95 4.26 -11.69
N HIS A 143 13.73 3.14 -11.00
CA HIS A 143 13.53 1.82 -11.58
C HIS A 143 12.03 1.46 -11.66
N PRO A 144 11.64 0.42 -12.42
CA PRO A 144 10.24 0.02 -12.54
C PRO A 144 9.57 -0.24 -11.20
N LEU A 145 8.30 0.17 -11.12
CA LEU A 145 7.44 -0.04 -9.97
C LEU A 145 6.24 -0.86 -10.42
N LEU A 146 5.94 -1.93 -9.70
CA LEU A 146 4.76 -2.74 -9.92
C LEU A 146 3.85 -2.65 -8.71
N LEU A 147 2.55 -2.57 -8.91
CA LEU A 147 1.55 -2.74 -7.85
C LEU A 147 0.78 -4.03 -8.08
N LEU A 148 0.83 -4.91 -7.09
CA LEU A 148 -0.04 -6.07 -6.98
C LEU A 148 -1.21 -5.73 -6.06
N ASP A 149 -2.42 -5.74 -6.61
CA ASP A 149 -3.67 -5.55 -5.84
C ASP A 149 -4.63 -6.72 -6.07
N ILE A 150 -5.55 -6.92 -5.14
CA ILE A 150 -6.54 -8.00 -5.19
C ILE A 150 -7.96 -7.46 -5.07
N HIS A 151 -8.79 -8.01 -5.93
CA HIS A 151 -10.21 -7.75 -6.09
C HIS A 151 -11.01 -8.98 -5.66
N LEU A 152 -12.33 -8.87 -5.63
CA LEU A 152 -13.19 -10.02 -5.30
C LEU A 152 -13.00 -11.16 -6.31
N HIS A 153 -12.89 -10.84 -7.60
CA HIS A 153 -12.81 -11.84 -8.67
C HIS A 153 -11.49 -11.94 -9.43
N ARG A 154 -10.55 -11.01 -9.21
CA ARG A 154 -9.26 -10.97 -9.91
C ARG A 154 -8.13 -10.48 -9.03
N VAL A 155 -6.90 -10.69 -9.48
CA VAL A 155 -5.72 -9.94 -9.05
C VAL A 155 -5.35 -9.00 -10.19
N THR A 156 -4.90 -7.80 -9.87
CA THR A 156 -4.39 -6.82 -10.83
C THR A 156 -2.89 -6.65 -10.60
N LEU A 157 -2.15 -6.57 -11.70
CA LEU A 157 -0.75 -6.18 -11.69
C LEU A 157 -0.59 -4.93 -12.55
N SER A 158 -0.34 -3.79 -11.91
CA SER A 158 -0.13 -2.51 -12.58
C SER A 158 1.36 -2.23 -12.67
N LEU A 159 1.86 -2.08 -13.90
CA LEU A 159 3.21 -1.59 -14.14
C LEU A 159 3.15 -0.06 -14.20
N LEU A 160 3.96 0.60 -13.36
CA LEU A 160 4.09 2.05 -13.33
C LEU A 160 5.42 2.46 -13.97
N GLN A 161 5.34 3.28 -15.01
CA GLN A 161 6.50 3.76 -15.75
C GLN A 161 6.47 5.29 -15.82
N THR A 162 7.63 5.91 -15.64
CA THR A 162 7.80 7.35 -15.81
C THR A 162 8.31 7.63 -17.21
N GLN A 163 7.57 8.44 -17.98
CA GLN A 163 7.95 8.93 -19.29
C GLN A 163 7.81 10.45 -19.32
N ALA A 164 8.87 11.16 -19.72
CA ALA A 164 8.91 12.62 -19.78
C ALA A 164 8.41 13.30 -18.49
N GLY A 165 8.91 12.85 -17.33
CA GLY A 165 8.55 13.40 -16.02
C GLY A 165 7.14 13.05 -15.52
N ARG A 166 6.36 12.26 -16.27
CA ARG A 166 5.02 11.81 -15.84
C ARG A 166 4.97 10.31 -15.67
N ARG A 167 4.40 9.86 -14.55
CA ARG A 167 4.17 8.44 -14.28
C ARG A 167 2.82 8.02 -14.84
N GLN A 168 2.81 6.92 -15.58
CA GLN A 168 1.61 6.27 -16.14
C GLN A 168 1.52 4.84 -15.61
N SER A 169 0.29 4.32 -15.50
CA SER A 169 0.00 2.94 -15.13
C SER A 169 -0.44 2.16 -16.37
N THR A 170 -0.03 0.89 -16.44
CA THR A 170 -0.61 -0.09 -17.36
C THR A 170 -0.95 -1.34 -16.58
N THR A 171 -2.24 -1.66 -16.50
CA THR A 171 -2.75 -2.74 -15.66
C THR A 171 -3.05 -3.98 -16.48
N GLN A 172 -2.60 -5.14 -16.00
CA GLN A 172 -3.09 -6.44 -16.45
C GLN A 172 -3.89 -7.10 -15.34
N THR A 173 -4.90 -7.87 -15.75
CA THR A 173 -5.71 -8.68 -14.83
C THR A 173 -5.27 -10.13 -14.90
N LEU A 174 -5.17 -10.78 -13.74
CA LEU A 174 -5.08 -12.23 -13.62
C LEU A 174 -6.50 -12.75 -13.33
N PRO A 175 -7.23 -13.29 -14.32
CA PRO A 175 -8.57 -13.80 -14.08
C PRO A 175 -8.54 -15.03 -13.15
N ASP A 176 -9.64 -15.29 -12.46
CA ASP A 176 -9.79 -16.43 -11.56
C ASP A 176 -8.72 -16.51 -10.46
N THR A 177 -8.31 -15.34 -9.96
CA THR A 177 -7.32 -15.22 -8.88
C THR A 177 -7.76 -14.38 -7.68
N GLY A 178 -8.98 -13.84 -7.69
CA GLY A 178 -9.49 -12.97 -6.63
C GLY A 178 -9.88 -13.66 -5.31
N LEU A 179 -10.24 -12.83 -4.34
CA LEU A 179 -10.64 -13.25 -2.97
C LEU A 179 -11.73 -14.31 -2.94
N TYR A 180 -12.74 -14.21 -3.81
CA TYR A 180 -13.85 -15.16 -3.86
C TYR A 180 -13.37 -16.60 -4.03
N ARG A 181 -12.40 -16.82 -4.92
CA ARG A 181 -11.83 -18.15 -5.18
C ARG A 181 -10.91 -18.62 -4.07
N LEU A 182 -10.17 -17.70 -3.45
CA LEU A 182 -9.33 -17.98 -2.31
C LEU A 182 -10.14 -18.42 -1.09
N TRP A 183 -11.20 -17.67 -0.76
CA TRP A 183 -12.11 -18.03 0.32
C TRP A 183 -12.78 -19.37 0.08
N ASP A 184 -13.19 -19.69 -1.15
CA ASP A 184 -13.73 -21.01 -1.48
C ASP A 184 -12.70 -22.14 -1.25
N ARG A 185 -11.45 -21.95 -1.69
CA ARG A 185 -10.37 -22.93 -1.47
C ARG A 185 -10.07 -23.13 0.02
N TRP A 186 -9.99 -22.05 0.79
CA TRP A 186 -9.76 -22.15 2.23
C TRP A 186 -10.97 -22.71 2.98
N ALA A 187 -12.20 -22.38 2.58
CA ALA A 187 -13.42 -22.98 3.12
C ALA A 187 -13.39 -24.50 2.95
N ASN A 188 -13.04 -25.00 1.76
CA ASN A 188 -12.89 -26.43 1.51
C ASN A 188 -11.78 -27.06 2.37
N THR A 189 -10.62 -26.40 2.52
CA THR A 189 -9.55 -26.89 3.41
C THR A 189 -10.01 -26.99 4.86
N ILE A 190 -10.68 -25.95 5.37
CA ILE A 190 -11.19 -25.89 6.75
C ILE A 190 -12.30 -26.94 6.96
N ALA A 191 -13.23 -27.07 6.01
CA ALA A 191 -14.30 -28.06 6.06
C ALA A 191 -13.75 -29.50 6.12
N ASN A 192 -12.76 -29.81 5.28
CA ASN A 192 -12.08 -31.10 5.32
C ASN A 192 -11.40 -31.38 6.67
N GLN A 193 -10.91 -30.35 7.36
CA GLN A 193 -10.29 -30.48 8.68
C GLN A 193 -11.36 -30.71 9.76
N PHE A 194 -12.49 -30.01 9.70
CA PHE A 194 -13.66 -30.29 10.56
C PHE A 194 -14.18 -31.72 10.41
N ILE A 195 -14.29 -32.25 9.18
CA ILE A 195 -14.74 -33.62 8.93
C ILE A 195 -13.78 -34.64 9.57
N LYS A 196 -12.46 -34.38 9.49
CA LYS A 196 -11.46 -35.26 10.11
C LYS A 196 -11.53 -35.24 11.64
N ASP A 197 -11.67 -34.06 12.22
CA ASP A 197 -11.56 -33.88 13.68
C ASP A 197 -12.87 -34.18 14.42
N SER A 198 -14.02 -33.84 13.80
CA SER A 198 -15.34 -33.86 14.45
C SER A 198 -16.42 -34.61 13.67
N ARG A 199 -16.13 -35.07 12.46
CA ARG A 199 -17.10 -35.63 11.49
C ARG A 199 -18.22 -34.68 11.08
N TYR A 200 -18.12 -33.41 11.45
CA TYR A 200 -19.05 -32.38 11.03
C TYR A 200 -18.56 -31.76 9.71
N ASP A 201 -19.47 -31.61 8.75
CA ASP A 201 -19.21 -30.92 7.50
C ASP A 201 -19.91 -29.55 7.50
N PRO A 202 -19.17 -28.43 7.64
CA PRO A 202 -19.78 -27.09 7.62
C PRO A 202 -20.37 -26.71 6.27
N LEU A 203 -20.04 -27.42 5.18
CA LEU A 203 -20.60 -27.17 3.85
C LEU A 203 -21.92 -27.92 3.61
N HIS A 204 -22.37 -28.76 4.57
CA HIS A 204 -23.58 -29.56 4.39
C HIS A 204 -24.87 -28.74 4.50
N LEU A 205 -24.91 -27.75 5.39
CA LEU A 205 -26.06 -26.87 5.59
C LEU A 205 -25.71 -25.43 5.21
N ALA A 206 -26.64 -24.74 4.58
CA ALA A 206 -26.43 -23.35 4.14
C ALA A 206 -26.10 -22.40 5.30
N ALA A 207 -26.68 -22.61 6.49
CA ALA A 207 -26.42 -21.79 7.67
C ALA A 207 -24.99 -21.96 8.20
N SER A 208 -24.50 -23.20 8.29
CA SER A 208 -23.11 -23.47 8.69
C SER A 208 -22.12 -23.01 7.62
N GLU A 209 -22.49 -23.13 6.33
CA GLU A 209 -21.68 -22.62 5.22
C GLU A 209 -21.56 -21.10 5.31
N GLN A 210 -22.68 -20.38 5.51
CA GLN A 210 -22.66 -18.93 5.68
C GLN A 210 -21.73 -18.53 6.84
N GLN A 211 -21.85 -19.19 7.98
CA GLN A 211 -21.00 -18.90 9.14
C GLN A 211 -19.51 -19.15 8.85
N LEU A 212 -19.18 -20.21 8.11
CA LEU A 212 -17.82 -20.49 7.65
C LEU A 212 -17.29 -19.32 6.81
N TYR A 213 -18.04 -18.88 5.80
CA TYR A 213 -17.64 -17.78 4.92
C TYR A 213 -17.58 -16.41 5.63
N ASP A 214 -18.44 -16.15 6.60
CA ASP A 214 -18.40 -14.93 7.42
C ASP A 214 -17.15 -14.87 8.31
N THR A 215 -16.63 -16.04 8.70
CA THR A 215 -15.51 -16.16 9.65
C THR A 215 -14.15 -16.16 8.95
N ILE A 216 -14.04 -16.75 7.75
CA ILE A 216 -12.78 -16.91 7.00
C ILE A 216 -11.97 -15.61 6.86
N PRO A 217 -12.53 -14.49 6.37
CA PRO A 217 -11.72 -13.30 6.08
C PRO A 217 -10.98 -12.79 7.33
N ARG A 218 -11.70 -12.64 8.44
CA ARG A 218 -11.13 -12.20 9.71
C ARG A 218 -10.09 -13.19 10.23
N TRP A 219 -10.42 -14.48 10.22
CA TRP A 219 -9.52 -15.51 10.71
C TRP A 219 -8.20 -15.54 9.93
N ILE A 220 -8.24 -15.45 8.60
CA ILE A 220 -7.03 -15.38 7.76
C ILE A 220 -6.15 -14.19 8.14
N THR A 221 -6.74 -13.01 8.34
CA THR A 221 -5.99 -11.79 8.68
C THR A 221 -5.39 -11.80 10.09
N SER A 222 -5.99 -12.48 11.05
CA SER A 222 -5.56 -12.47 12.46
C SER A 222 -4.74 -13.68 12.89
N ARG A 223 -4.74 -14.77 12.13
CA ARG A 223 -4.16 -16.07 12.56
C ARG A 223 -2.67 -16.03 12.91
N GLU A 224 -1.89 -15.18 12.26
CA GLU A 224 -0.43 -15.07 12.53
C GLU A 224 -0.14 -14.45 13.90
N GLN A 225 -1.13 -13.82 14.52
CA GLN A 225 -1.05 -13.27 15.88
C GLN A 225 -1.42 -14.32 16.94
N LEU A 226 -1.94 -15.48 16.53
CA LEU A 226 -2.36 -16.55 17.42
C LEU A 226 -1.21 -17.54 17.64
N ILE A 227 -0.95 -17.88 18.91
CA ILE A 227 0.04 -18.91 19.29
C ILE A 227 -0.37 -20.27 18.72
N GLU A 228 -1.67 -20.58 18.80
CA GLU A 228 -2.28 -21.78 18.22
C GLU A 228 -3.51 -21.35 17.40
N PRO A 229 -3.38 -21.19 16.08
CA PRO A 229 -4.48 -20.73 15.24
C PRO A 229 -5.55 -21.82 15.10
N THR A 230 -6.63 -21.67 15.87
CA THR A 230 -7.83 -22.52 15.79
C THR A 230 -8.94 -21.80 15.02
N PHE A 231 -9.70 -22.56 14.23
CA PHE A 231 -10.89 -22.09 13.53
C PHE A 231 -12.13 -22.59 14.27
N ASN A 232 -13.03 -21.67 14.63
CA ASN A 232 -14.17 -21.96 15.48
C ASN A 232 -15.48 -21.72 14.73
N LEU A 233 -16.42 -22.65 14.86
CA LEU A 233 -17.79 -22.52 14.38
C LEU A 233 -18.77 -22.93 15.47
N THR A 234 -19.94 -22.32 15.46
CA THR A 234 -21.03 -22.57 16.41
C THR A 234 -22.16 -23.26 15.69
N PHE A 235 -22.35 -24.54 15.97
CA PHE A 235 -23.44 -25.32 15.43
C PHE A 235 -24.51 -25.56 16.51
N ASP A 236 -25.65 -26.11 16.12
CA ASP A 236 -26.73 -26.48 17.06
C ASP A 236 -26.26 -27.47 18.13
N THR A 237 -25.20 -28.25 17.84
CA THR A 237 -24.61 -29.24 18.74
C THR A 237 -23.55 -28.65 19.69
N GLY A 238 -23.26 -27.35 19.58
CA GLY A 238 -22.25 -26.65 20.37
C GLY A 238 -21.17 -25.98 19.52
N VAL A 239 -20.13 -25.48 20.19
CA VAL A 239 -18.97 -24.90 19.50
C VAL A 239 -18.02 -26.02 19.09
N HIS A 240 -17.68 -26.06 17.81
CA HIS A 240 -16.67 -26.97 17.26
C HIS A 240 -15.46 -26.15 16.83
N GLN A 241 -14.29 -26.73 17.04
CA GLN A 241 -13.01 -26.12 16.72
C GLN A 241 -12.13 -27.09 15.95
N THR A 242 -11.30 -26.57 15.07
CA THR A 242 -10.32 -27.34 14.30
C THR A 242 -9.04 -26.52 14.12
N SER A 243 -7.89 -27.20 14.10
CA SER A 243 -6.59 -26.56 13.86
C SER A 243 -6.21 -26.73 12.40
N VAL A 244 -5.96 -25.62 11.71
CA VAL A 244 -5.59 -25.63 10.29
C VAL A 244 -4.22 -24.97 10.14
N SER A 245 -3.25 -25.74 9.63
CA SER A 245 -1.88 -25.26 9.51
C SER A 245 -1.73 -24.26 8.34
N GLY A 246 -0.70 -23.42 8.43
CA GLY A 246 -0.31 -22.53 7.33
C GLY A 246 -0.02 -23.31 6.05
N GLU A 247 0.66 -24.46 6.15
CA GLU A 247 0.98 -25.34 5.02
C GLU A 247 -0.27 -25.84 4.28
N GLN A 248 -1.32 -26.23 5.03
CA GLN A 248 -2.59 -26.66 4.42
C GLN A 248 -3.24 -25.55 3.61
N LEU A 249 -3.14 -24.30 4.07
CA LEU A 249 -3.70 -23.13 3.38
C LEU A 249 -2.84 -22.70 2.19
N VAL A 250 -1.51 -22.79 2.28
CA VAL A 250 -0.60 -22.59 1.13
C VAL A 250 -0.88 -23.65 0.06
N ALA A 251 -1.05 -24.92 0.44
CA ALA A 251 -1.34 -26.01 -0.48
C ALA A 251 -2.64 -25.77 -1.26
N ALA A 252 -3.65 -25.16 -0.63
CA ALA A 252 -4.90 -24.77 -1.30
C ALA A 252 -4.66 -23.73 -2.43
N CYS A 253 -3.58 -22.96 -2.36
CA CYS A 253 -3.20 -21.91 -3.32
C CYS A 253 -2.23 -22.37 -4.42
N VAL A 254 -1.97 -23.68 -4.57
CA VAL A 254 -0.92 -24.23 -5.44
C VAL A 254 -0.98 -23.81 -6.93
N SER A 255 -2.17 -23.49 -7.46
CA SER A 255 -2.33 -22.98 -8.82
C SER A 255 -2.42 -21.46 -8.91
N LEU A 256 -2.56 -20.77 -7.78
CA LEU A 256 -2.78 -19.32 -7.74
C LEU A 256 -1.46 -18.57 -7.64
N TYR A 257 -0.66 -18.89 -6.61
CA TYR A 257 0.56 -18.15 -6.35
C TYR A 257 1.57 -18.29 -7.50
N PRO A 258 1.80 -19.47 -8.10
CA PRO A 258 2.68 -19.57 -9.25
C PRO A 258 2.25 -18.70 -10.43
N SER A 259 0.95 -18.53 -10.68
CA SER A 259 0.45 -17.63 -11.72
C SER A 259 0.72 -16.16 -11.41
N ILE A 260 0.59 -15.76 -10.14
CA ILE A 260 0.97 -14.41 -9.68
C ILE A 260 2.47 -14.18 -9.86
N ILE A 261 3.30 -15.12 -9.37
CA ILE A 261 4.76 -15.07 -9.50
C ILE A 261 5.19 -15.00 -10.97
N GLN A 262 4.59 -15.81 -11.83
CA GLN A 262 4.86 -15.81 -13.26
C GLN A 262 4.50 -14.47 -13.90
N ALA A 263 3.34 -13.90 -13.56
CA ALA A 263 2.90 -12.62 -14.08
C ALA A 263 3.80 -11.46 -13.64
N VAL A 264 4.31 -11.49 -12.40
CA VAL A 264 5.30 -10.53 -11.90
C VAL A 264 6.60 -10.69 -12.69
N ASN A 265 7.18 -11.89 -12.77
CA ASN A 265 8.41 -12.13 -13.51
C ASN A 265 8.33 -11.74 -14.99
N ALA A 266 7.17 -11.93 -15.64
CA ALA A 266 6.96 -11.53 -17.02
C ALA A 266 7.01 -10.00 -17.26
N ARG A 267 6.97 -9.20 -16.19
CA ARG A 267 7.06 -7.73 -16.24
C ARG A 267 8.43 -7.21 -15.79
N LEU A 268 9.33 -8.08 -15.36
CA LEU A 268 10.65 -7.73 -14.88
C LEU A 268 11.70 -7.91 -15.96
N GLU A 269 12.64 -6.97 -16.04
CA GLU A 269 13.82 -7.10 -16.89
C GLU A 269 14.92 -7.85 -16.12
N PRO A 270 15.50 -8.93 -16.68
CA PRO A 270 16.52 -9.71 -16.00
C PRO A 270 17.71 -8.85 -15.56
N GLY A 271 18.05 -8.94 -14.26
CA GLY A 271 19.20 -8.23 -13.68
C GLY A 271 18.96 -6.74 -13.41
N GLN A 272 17.78 -6.19 -13.68
CA GLN A 272 17.42 -4.82 -13.28
C GLN A 272 16.68 -4.82 -11.94
N PRO A 273 16.96 -3.85 -11.05
CA PRO A 273 16.20 -3.70 -9.83
C PRO A 273 14.75 -3.30 -10.15
N ALA A 274 13.81 -3.80 -9.36
CA ALA A 274 12.41 -3.36 -9.39
C ALA A 274 11.83 -3.32 -7.98
N THR A 275 10.79 -2.51 -7.77
CA THR A 275 9.98 -2.57 -6.56
C THR A 275 8.61 -3.13 -6.89
N LEU A 276 8.19 -4.12 -6.09
CA LEU A 276 6.85 -4.67 -6.09
C LEU A 276 6.10 -4.20 -4.84
N LEU A 277 5.18 -3.28 -5.03
CA LEU A 277 4.21 -2.84 -4.05
C LEU A 277 3.10 -3.87 -3.93
N ILE A 278 2.74 -4.22 -2.70
CA ILE A 278 1.65 -5.14 -2.39
C ILE A 278 0.57 -4.37 -1.64
N SER A 279 -0.64 -4.36 -2.19
CA SER A 279 -1.82 -3.80 -1.53
C SER A 279 -2.04 -4.44 -0.14
N HIS A 280 -2.53 -3.62 0.80
CA HIS A 280 -2.91 -4.07 2.14
C HIS A 280 -3.95 -5.20 2.13
N ARG A 281 -4.72 -5.35 1.04
CA ARG A 281 -5.77 -6.37 0.86
C ARG A 281 -5.23 -7.82 0.85
N PHE A 282 -3.92 -8.01 0.72
CA PHE A 282 -3.24 -9.31 0.88
C PHE A 282 -2.87 -9.67 2.33
N ALA A 283 -3.29 -8.87 3.32
CA ALA A 283 -2.94 -9.11 4.72
C ALA A 283 -3.32 -10.53 5.21
N GLY A 284 -2.37 -11.19 5.88
CA GLY A 284 -2.55 -12.53 6.46
C GLY A 284 -2.49 -13.70 5.47
N PHE A 285 -2.24 -13.44 4.18
CA PHE A 285 -2.20 -14.49 3.15
C PHE A 285 -0.98 -15.40 3.35
N PRO A 286 -1.18 -16.70 3.62
CA PRO A 286 -0.09 -17.63 3.91
C PRO A 286 0.86 -17.77 2.73
N GLY A 287 2.17 -17.64 2.95
CA GLY A 287 3.25 -18.01 2.03
C GLY A 287 3.39 -17.17 0.75
N LEU A 288 2.42 -16.30 0.43
CA LEU A 288 2.49 -15.46 -0.78
C LEU A 288 3.65 -14.48 -0.72
N LEU A 289 3.77 -13.75 0.39
CA LEU A 289 4.79 -12.72 0.54
C LEU A 289 6.19 -13.30 0.66
N ASP A 290 6.34 -14.44 1.31
CA ASP A 290 7.60 -15.18 1.33
C ASP A 290 7.99 -15.60 -0.08
N SER A 291 7.04 -16.11 -0.87
CA SER A 291 7.28 -16.49 -2.27
C SER A 291 7.69 -15.30 -3.15
N LEU A 292 7.07 -14.12 -2.93
CA LEU A 292 7.39 -12.90 -3.65
C LEU A 292 8.76 -12.32 -3.23
N ALA A 293 9.12 -12.41 -1.96
CA ALA A 293 10.40 -11.93 -1.44
C ALA A 293 11.60 -12.75 -1.96
N MET A 294 11.37 -13.95 -2.47
CA MET A 294 12.39 -14.79 -3.11
C MET A 294 12.70 -14.39 -4.56
N LEU A 295 11.97 -13.41 -5.13
CA LEU A 295 12.24 -12.91 -6.47
C LEU A 295 13.57 -12.15 -6.52
N SER A 296 14.47 -12.58 -7.41
CA SER A 296 15.78 -11.97 -7.56
C SER A 296 15.69 -10.56 -8.13
N GLY A 297 16.32 -9.58 -7.47
CA GLY A 297 16.32 -8.18 -7.91
C GLY A 297 15.03 -7.40 -7.63
N VAL A 298 14.10 -7.98 -6.86
CA VAL A 298 12.82 -7.35 -6.53
C VAL A 298 12.79 -6.97 -5.06
N THR A 299 12.55 -5.69 -4.78
CA THR A 299 12.22 -5.23 -3.43
C THR A 299 10.71 -5.32 -3.25
N VAL A 300 10.24 -6.10 -2.28
CA VAL A 300 8.81 -6.24 -1.98
C VAL A 300 8.44 -5.32 -0.82
N GLU A 301 7.48 -4.41 -1.06
CA GLU A 301 7.00 -3.45 -0.06
C GLU A 301 5.49 -3.61 0.13
N ARG A 302 5.01 -3.62 1.38
CA ARG A 302 3.58 -3.61 1.67
C ARG A 302 3.09 -2.17 1.77
N LEU A 303 2.00 -1.87 1.08
CA LEU A 303 1.31 -0.59 1.22
C LEU A 303 0.42 -0.58 2.45
N SER A 304 0.28 0.60 3.05
CA SER A 304 -0.69 0.84 4.11
C SER A 304 -2.11 0.82 3.56
N THR A 305 -3.09 0.70 4.46
CA THR A 305 -4.52 0.88 4.15
C THR A 305 -4.85 2.26 3.59
N ASP A 306 -4.00 3.25 3.84
CA ASP A 306 -4.20 4.65 3.49
C ASP A 306 -3.45 5.10 2.24
N ALA A 307 -2.67 4.23 1.58
CA ALA A 307 -1.77 4.63 0.49
C ALA A 307 -2.48 5.40 -0.63
N VAL A 308 -3.66 4.94 -1.07
CA VAL A 308 -4.47 5.63 -2.08
C VAL A 308 -4.96 7.00 -1.59
N ARG A 309 -5.44 7.07 -0.34
CA ARG A 309 -5.88 8.32 0.30
C ARG A 309 -4.75 9.34 0.41
N GLN A 310 -3.57 8.89 0.81
CA GLN A 310 -2.39 9.74 0.95
C GLN A 310 -1.91 10.25 -0.41
N GLY A 311 -1.90 9.39 -1.44
CA GLY A 311 -1.60 9.81 -2.81
C GLY A 311 -2.58 10.87 -3.33
N ILE A 312 -3.87 10.67 -3.14
CA ILE A 312 -4.90 11.64 -3.55
C ILE A 312 -4.75 12.96 -2.81
N ALA A 313 -4.54 12.93 -1.49
CA ALA A 313 -4.37 14.14 -0.69
C ALA A 313 -3.17 14.98 -1.16
N ARG A 314 -2.08 14.35 -1.61
CA ARG A 314 -0.90 15.04 -2.14
C ARG A 314 -1.13 15.67 -3.51
N HIS A 315 -1.97 15.06 -4.33
CA HIS A 315 -2.24 15.50 -5.70
C HIS A 315 -3.60 16.17 -5.86
N ILE A 316 -4.20 16.64 -4.76
CA ILE A 316 -5.59 17.07 -4.74
C ILE A 316 -5.87 18.24 -5.70
N ASP A 317 -4.94 19.19 -5.78
CA ASP A 317 -5.05 20.35 -6.68
C ASP A 317 -4.96 19.93 -8.16
N GLU A 318 -4.10 18.96 -8.50
CA GLU A 318 -4.00 18.38 -9.85
C GLU A 318 -5.26 17.58 -10.21
N ILE A 319 -5.87 16.90 -9.23
CA ILE A 319 -7.05 16.04 -9.43
C ILE A 319 -8.34 16.86 -9.57
N LEU A 320 -8.52 17.91 -8.78
CA LEU A 320 -9.74 18.72 -8.80
C LEU A 320 -9.72 19.83 -9.85
N GLY A 321 -8.53 20.26 -10.26
CA GLY A 321 -8.35 21.35 -11.21
C GLY A 321 -8.92 22.68 -10.73
N THR A 322 -9.05 23.64 -11.66
CA THR A 322 -9.56 25.00 -11.38
C THR A 322 -10.93 25.29 -12.02
N ASP A 323 -11.42 24.41 -12.89
CA ASP A 323 -12.72 24.54 -13.57
C ASP A 323 -13.77 23.61 -12.95
N GLU A 324 -15.00 23.61 -13.44
CA GLU A 324 -16.07 22.70 -12.98
C GLU A 324 -16.16 21.40 -13.81
N GLN A 325 -15.12 21.01 -14.57
CA GLN A 325 -15.12 19.76 -15.35
C GLN A 325 -14.61 18.56 -14.54
N ILE A 326 -14.97 17.34 -14.96
CA ILE A 326 -14.40 16.12 -14.36
C ILE A 326 -13.01 15.89 -14.94
N HIS A 327 -11.98 15.87 -14.09
CA HIS A 327 -10.60 15.64 -14.52
C HIS A 327 -10.28 14.15 -14.44
N HIS A 328 -9.82 13.57 -15.54
CA HIS A 328 -9.40 12.17 -15.59
C HIS A 328 -7.86 12.09 -15.53
N VAL A 329 -7.34 11.75 -14.36
CA VAL A 329 -5.91 11.69 -14.08
C VAL A 329 -5.38 10.29 -14.38
N THR A 330 -4.88 10.12 -15.60
CA THR A 330 -4.23 8.88 -16.07
C THR A 330 -2.70 8.92 -16.00
N SER A 331 -2.16 10.04 -15.51
CA SER A 331 -0.74 10.17 -15.24
C SER A 331 -0.51 11.18 -14.12
N LEU A 332 0.56 11.00 -13.36
CA LEU A 332 0.97 11.92 -12.30
C LEU A 332 2.28 12.61 -12.68
N ALA A 333 2.38 13.92 -12.45
CA ALA A 333 3.68 14.57 -12.46
C ALA A 333 4.56 13.92 -11.38
N GLN A 334 5.74 13.44 -11.78
CA GLN A 334 6.78 13.15 -10.82
C GLN A 334 7.48 14.46 -10.50
N VAL A 335 7.71 14.73 -9.22
CA VAL A 335 8.65 15.78 -8.83
C VAL A 335 9.98 15.42 -9.50
N ASP A 336 10.48 16.29 -10.37
CA ASP A 336 11.57 16.00 -11.29
C ASP A 336 12.74 15.30 -10.60
N ALA A 337 13.06 14.08 -11.07
CA ALA A 337 14.39 13.50 -10.91
C ALA A 337 15.41 14.12 -11.89
N GLN A 338 15.04 15.20 -12.60
CA GLN A 338 15.89 15.97 -13.52
C GLN A 338 15.62 17.49 -13.43
N VAL A 339 15.95 18.07 -12.27
CA VAL A 339 16.48 19.44 -12.13
C VAL A 339 17.56 19.27 -11.06
N ASP A 340 18.83 19.04 -11.39
CA ASP A 340 19.79 20.06 -11.81
C ASP A 340 20.99 19.42 -12.53
N ALA A 341 21.14 19.69 -13.82
CA ALA A 341 22.44 19.96 -14.41
C ALA A 341 22.43 21.44 -14.78
N GLU A 342 23.18 22.21 -13.99
CA GLU A 342 23.50 23.64 -14.08
C GLU A 342 22.52 24.68 -13.47
N VAL A 343 22.77 24.91 -12.18
CA VAL A 343 22.89 26.20 -11.47
C VAL A 343 21.66 27.09 -11.39
N ILE A 344 20.81 26.88 -10.38
CA ILE A 344 20.49 27.90 -9.36
C ILE A 344 20.33 27.21 -8.00
N ALA A 345 21.23 27.52 -7.07
CA ALA A 345 21.30 26.95 -5.73
C ALA A 345 20.10 27.32 -4.85
N VAL A 346 19.29 26.35 -4.39
CA VAL A 346 18.64 26.36 -3.06
C VAL A 346 18.39 24.92 -2.55
N THR A 347 19.19 24.54 -1.56
CA THR A 347 19.02 23.60 -0.42
C THR A 347 17.95 22.48 -0.48
N PRO A 348 18.36 21.19 -0.50
CA PRO A 348 17.47 20.06 -0.24
C PRO A 348 17.17 19.88 1.27
N LEU A 349 15.89 19.76 1.61
CA LEU A 349 15.42 19.18 2.88
C LEU A 349 15.81 17.69 2.91
N GLN A 350 16.55 17.30 3.94
CA GLN A 350 17.18 15.99 4.05
C GLN A 350 16.33 14.96 4.80
N PRO A 351 16.45 13.68 4.44
CA PRO A 351 15.84 12.55 5.16
C PRO A 351 16.42 12.48 6.57
N ASN A 352 15.61 12.06 7.56
CA ASN A 352 15.98 11.83 8.97
C ASN A 352 17.49 11.64 9.18
N ARG A 353 18.21 12.75 9.39
CA ARG A 353 19.65 12.73 9.58
C ARG A 353 19.89 12.29 11.02
N ARG A 354 20.26 11.02 11.20
CA ARG A 354 20.97 10.63 12.43
C ARG A 354 22.13 11.60 12.61
N ARG A 355 22.16 12.33 13.72
CA ARG A 355 23.24 13.28 14.02
C ARG A 355 24.49 12.51 14.46
N ALA A 356 25.68 13.01 14.15
CA ALA A 356 26.90 12.46 14.73
C ALA A 356 26.85 12.69 16.25
N THR A 357 26.97 11.64 17.04
CA THR A 357 26.99 11.75 18.52
C THR A 357 28.38 11.54 19.08
N HIS A 358 29.27 10.89 18.35
CA HIS A 358 30.63 10.58 18.79
C HIS A 358 31.66 10.75 17.66
N VAL A 359 32.90 10.98 18.05
CA VAL A 359 34.09 10.88 17.21
C VAL A 359 34.82 9.58 17.51
N LEU A 360 35.06 8.76 16.50
CA LEU A 360 35.90 7.58 16.58
C LEU A 360 37.35 7.94 16.23
N PHE A 361 38.27 7.68 17.15
CA PHE A 361 39.71 7.87 16.98
C PHE A 361 40.47 6.74 17.71
N ASN A 362 41.44 6.10 17.05
CA ASN A 362 42.23 4.99 17.62
C ASN A 362 41.37 3.92 18.35
N ASN A 363 40.28 3.46 17.72
CA ASN A 363 39.32 2.49 18.25
C ASN A 363 38.57 2.92 19.53
N HIS A 364 38.59 4.20 19.90
CA HIS A 364 37.82 4.74 21.01
C HIS A 364 36.81 5.79 20.53
N ALA A 365 35.62 5.78 21.10
CA ALA A 365 34.55 6.73 20.80
C ALA A 365 34.51 7.84 21.86
N PHE A 366 34.57 9.10 21.41
CA PHE A 366 34.51 10.29 22.26
C PHE A 366 33.21 11.04 22.00
N ALA A 367 32.43 11.28 23.04
CA ALA A 367 31.12 11.93 22.92
C ALA A 367 31.26 13.40 22.47
N ILE A 368 30.42 13.79 21.52
CA ILE A 368 30.33 15.17 21.04
C ILE A 368 29.35 15.91 21.95
N GLY A 369 29.87 16.63 22.93
CA GLY A 369 29.11 17.54 23.77
C GLY A 369 28.74 18.85 23.05
N PRO A 370 28.51 19.96 23.78
CA PRO A 370 28.23 21.28 23.18
C PRO A 370 29.37 21.75 22.27
N THR A 371 30.61 21.47 22.68
CA THR A 371 31.84 21.72 21.91
C THR A 371 32.85 20.61 22.21
N LEU A 372 33.59 20.16 21.21
CA LEU A 372 34.67 19.19 21.33
C LEU A 372 35.83 19.64 20.44
N LYS A 373 37.00 19.91 21.02
CA LYS A 373 38.22 20.18 20.24
C LYS A 373 38.89 18.84 19.93
N LEU A 374 39.18 18.59 18.66
CA LEU A 374 39.81 17.33 18.25
C LEU A 374 41.24 17.20 18.80
N THR A 375 41.92 18.31 19.07
CA THR A 375 43.22 18.34 19.75
C THR A 375 43.16 17.82 21.20
N ASP A 376 42.02 17.96 21.87
CA ASP A 376 41.88 17.51 23.26
C ASP A 376 41.82 15.98 23.34
N ILE A 377 41.32 15.33 22.28
CA ILE A 377 41.26 13.85 22.14
C ILE A 377 42.67 13.25 22.10
N ASP A 378 43.61 13.93 21.43
CA ASP A 378 45.01 13.50 21.33
C ASP A 378 45.78 13.77 22.63
N SER A 379 45.61 14.95 23.23
CA SER A 379 46.28 15.32 24.49
C SER A 379 45.91 14.44 25.70
N ALA A 380 44.74 13.80 25.67
CA ALA A 380 44.31 12.85 26.69
C ALA A 380 45.06 11.51 26.62
N LEU A 381 45.78 11.23 25.53
CA LEU A 381 46.46 9.96 25.26
C LEU A 381 47.98 10.09 25.05
N SER A 382 48.51 11.30 24.83
CA SER A 382 49.91 11.55 24.46
C SER A 382 50.54 12.69 25.28
N GLN A 383 51.69 12.43 25.92
CA GLN A 383 52.38 13.36 26.83
C GLN A 383 53.35 14.34 26.11
N GLU A 384 53.06 14.73 24.87
CA GLU A 384 53.91 15.62 24.06
C GLU A 384 53.19 16.93 23.69
N ALA A 385 53.96 18.02 23.66
CA ALA A 385 53.49 19.40 23.67
C ALA A 385 52.65 19.79 22.45
N ALA A 386 51.43 20.27 22.72
CA ALA A 386 50.46 20.70 21.73
C ALA A 386 50.87 21.99 21.00
N THR A 387 51.07 21.91 19.69
CA THR A 387 50.98 23.04 18.76
C THR A 387 49.52 23.25 18.36
N ALA A 388 48.95 24.35 18.84
CA ALA A 388 47.81 25.12 18.34
C ALA A 388 47.75 25.22 16.79
N HIS A 389 46.66 25.11 16.02
CA HIS A 389 45.19 25.00 16.24
C HIS A 389 44.53 24.58 14.90
N SER A 390 43.56 23.64 14.91
CA SER A 390 42.42 23.60 13.95
C SER A 390 41.48 22.41 14.20
N GLY A 391 40.16 22.59 14.04
CA GLY A 391 39.16 21.51 14.07
C GLY A 391 38.40 21.38 15.39
N MET A 392 37.41 22.25 15.61
CA MET A 392 36.49 22.19 16.75
C MET A 392 35.10 21.74 16.29
N LEU A 393 34.57 20.66 16.84
CA LEU A 393 33.19 20.26 16.62
C LEU A 393 32.29 21.04 17.59
N GLN A 394 31.26 21.69 17.06
CA GLN A 394 30.20 22.33 17.84
C GLN A 394 28.88 21.61 17.58
N CYS A 395 28.13 21.35 18.63
CA CYS A 395 26.78 20.82 18.55
C CYS A 395 25.79 21.94 18.91
N ARG A 396 24.91 22.32 17.97
CA ARG A 396 23.84 23.30 18.19
C ARG A 396 22.52 22.70 17.72
N ALA A 397 21.54 22.64 18.62
CA ALA A 397 20.26 21.98 18.41
C ALA A 397 20.43 20.52 17.91
N ASP A 398 20.12 20.26 16.63
CA ASP A 398 20.18 18.93 16.01
C ASP A 398 21.29 18.77 14.97
N GLN A 399 22.23 19.72 14.89
CA GLN A 399 23.31 19.69 13.92
C GLN A 399 24.69 19.78 14.58
N VAL A 400 25.59 18.91 14.13
CA VAL A 400 27.02 18.99 14.45
C VAL A 400 27.73 19.66 13.28
N SER A 401 28.63 20.59 13.59
CA SER A 401 29.48 21.27 12.60
C SER A 401 30.92 21.28 13.06
N ILE A 402 31.87 21.14 12.14
CA ILE A 402 33.28 21.41 12.39
C ILE A 402 33.59 22.88 12.06
N GLU A 403 34.26 23.55 12.98
CA GLU A 403 34.88 24.85 12.79
C GLU A 403 36.38 24.65 12.53
N ALA A 404 36.78 24.89 11.29
CA ALA A 404 38.18 24.95 10.88
C ALA A 404 38.66 26.39 11.03
N ALA A 405 39.53 26.64 12.02
CA ALA A 405 40.03 27.98 12.34
C ALA A 405 41.55 27.98 12.44
N GLY A 406 42.21 28.71 11.54
CA GLY A 406 43.67 28.89 11.54
C GLY A 406 44.34 28.31 10.29
N ALA A 407 45.65 28.53 10.18
CA ALA A 407 46.49 28.22 9.02
C ALA A 407 46.70 26.70 8.75
N ASP A 408 46.09 25.83 9.55
CA ASP A 408 46.21 24.38 9.43
C ASP A 408 45.06 23.80 8.60
N ALA A 409 45.44 23.04 7.58
CA ALA A 409 44.53 22.42 6.62
C ALA A 409 43.69 21.31 7.28
N VAL A 410 42.40 21.60 7.51
CA VAL A 410 41.39 20.61 7.91
C VAL A 410 40.82 19.96 6.65
N TYR A 411 40.84 18.64 6.56
CA TYR A 411 40.19 17.93 5.46
C TYR A 411 38.94 17.20 5.96
N LEU A 412 37.81 17.44 5.32
CA LEU A 412 36.58 16.67 5.51
C LEU A 412 36.38 15.78 4.27
N ASN A 413 36.32 14.47 4.44
CA ASN A 413 36.18 13.50 3.35
C ASN A 413 37.18 13.75 2.20
N GLN A 414 38.44 14.00 2.55
CA GLN A 414 39.57 14.30 1.64
C GLN A 414 39.50 15.67 0.94
N GLN A 415 38.55 16.54 1.29
CA GLN A 415 38.45 17.90 0.76
C GLN A 415 38.88 18.91 1.83
N LEU A 416 39.73 19.87 1.44
CA LEU A 416 40.13 20.98 2.32
C LEU A 416 38.91 21.83 2.66
N VAL A 417 38.72 22.12 3.95
CA VAL A 417 37.59 22.89 4.46
C VAL A 417 38.05 24.08 5.30
N GLU A 418 37.39 25.22 5.11
CA GLU A 418 37.62 26.45 5.86
C GLU A 418 36.30 26.96 6.45
N GLY A 419 36.34 27.51 7.67
CA GLY A 419 35.16 28.02 8.37
C GLY A 419 34.30 26.92 9.01
N GLN A 420 33.02 27.21 9.22
CA GLN A 420 32.09 26.30 9.90
C GLN A 420 31.30 25.46 8.89
N ILE A 421 31.48 24.13 8.93
CA ILE A 421 30.87 23.20 7.98
C ILE A 421 30.06 22.14 8.73
N PRO A 422 28.79 21.88 8.35
CA PRO A 422 27.99 20.82 8.97
C PRO A 422 28.52 19.44 8.60
N VAL A 423 28.46 18.51 9.54
CA VAL A 423 28.99 17.15 9.41
C VAL A 423 27.95 16.11 9.81
N LYS A 424 28.08 14.88 9.30
CA LYS A 424 27.15 13.75 9.51
C LYS A 424 27.89 12.46 9.89
N PRO A 425 27.20 11.46 10.46
CA PRO A 425 27.80 10.13 10.66
C PRO A 425 28.36 9.57 9.35
N GLY A 426 29.53 8.96 9.44
CA GLY A 426 30.31 8.46 8.31
C GLY A 426 31.32 9.47 7.75
N ASP A 427 31.23 10.76 8.09
CA ASP A 427 32.24 11.73 7.64
C ASP A 427 33.58 11.50 8.34
N GLN A 428 34.66 11.63 7.58
CA GLN A 428 36.04 11.50 8.03
C GLN A 428 36.71 12.88 8.07
N ILE A 429 37.21 13.28 9.23
CA ILE A 429 37.94 14.53 9.44
C ILE A 429 39.42 14.20 9.57
N VAL A 430 40.28 14.87 8.80
CA VAL A 430 41.73 14.71 8.86
C VAL A 430 42.37 16.04 9.26
N LEU A 431 43.21 16.00 10.29
CA LEU A 431 43.99 17.11 10.81
C LEU A 431 45.47 16.68 10.84
N GLY A 432 46.31 17.30 10.01
CA GLY A 432 47.70 16.86 9.86
C GLY A 432 47.80 15.39 9.42
N HIS A 433 48.34 14.53 10.27
CA HIS A 433 48.46 13.08 10.03
C HIS A 433 47.37 12.24 10.73
N GLN A 434 46.42 12.87 11.41
CA GLN A 434 45.40 12.19 12.22
C GLN A 434 44.06 12.15 11.49
N SER A 435 43.34 11.04 11.65
CA SER A 435 42.03 10.81 11.02
C SER A 435 40.99 10.43 12.07
N PHE A 436 39.88 11.16 12.06
CA PHE A 436 38.74 11.01 12.95
C PHE A 436 37.52 10.61 12.12
N THR A 437 36.71 9.65 12.57
CA THR A 437 35.47 9.27 11.88
C THR A 437 34.27 9.61 12.75
N LEU A 438 33.30 10.33 12.20
CA LEU A 438 32.07 10.64 12.90
C LEU A 438 31.13 9.45 12.89
N ILE A 439 30.55 9.13 14.03
CA ILE A 439 29.61 8.01 14.17
C ILE A 439 28.36 8.45 14.92
N SER A 440 27.27 7.70 14.71
CA SER A 440 26.05 7.79 15.51
C SER A 440 25.97 6.54 16.38
N ILE A 441 25.97 6.74 17.68
CA ILE A 441 25.62 5.74 18.68
C ILE A 441 24.27 6.18 19.25
N ASP A 442 23.27 5.31 19.17
CA ASP A 442 21.92 5.50 19.71
C ASP A 442 21.88 5.25 21.23
#